data_AF-A0A8E2HDQ6-F1
#
_entry.id   AF-A0A8E2HDQ6-F1
#
_cell.length_a   1.000
_cell.length_b   1.000
_cell.length_c   1.000
_cell.angle_alpha   90.00
_cell.angle_beta   90.00
_cell.angle_gamma   90.00
#
_symmetry.space_group_name_H-M   'P 1'
#
loop_
_entity.id
_entity.type
_entity.pdbx_description
1 polymer ?
#
loop_
_entity_poly.entity_id
_entity_poly.type
_entity_poly.pdbx_seq_one_letter_code
_entity_poly.pdbx_strand_id
1 'polypeptide(L)'
;MHQIMTVSPPKNDARPVLGLFANEAEFRDHLADHLDLVAAGLTLLQIEYGLDNPNGAGARIDILARDAFDHVICIEVKRSDSSARSTLNELGKYVTLLVERDRVPKEMVRCIVVSTHWSELLLPLSYFTYASGVDVTALHAIVENGDIILRPVVLKTLQFLPQLSPDMDLIRFEAAEPRQRYADYIVARATQMPFVRLALFLFAAKRTLPEGRPAFPMVVCIWRVPDGLHERIEAVTGKKIGAALPYAAPGWEPEADAKDWIGDVPHEDLPEFAHGWTHGTPEKLQSLDVNYSLDQVLRVGDWPKIDAINDDARLLKAALAMSPLGGSGRANRNSFRATVSPTVATSWAMAVEGFLDFIAFEPSWQAAARSYLEQLLGADVSVELHAFDKKHFLYAVHQARFHEDAMLGYFEIICRTGDTVFNGLHGYYTWDGSTCPDYAEAAVYRTYGDETQAMFAIWSAVDRERYEVANIIHGFIPVIDWLDETGTLNAGRPAFRYTLQDFVRANADYCAQVSAVLERCGELPTDPSG
;
A
#
# COMPACT_ATOMS: atom_id res chain seq x y z
N MET A 1 52.24 -25.65 67.33
CA MET A 1 51.85 -25.08 66.03
C MET A 1 50.45 -25.60 65.71
N HIS A 2 49.41 -24.82 66.04
CA HIS A 2 48.01 -25.16 65.76
C HIS A 2 47.69 -24.72 64.33
N GLN A 3 47.27 -25.64 63.47
CA GLN A 3 46.81 -25.32 62.12
C GLN A 3 45.28 -25.24 62.15
N ILE A 4 44.78 -24.01 62.01
CA ILE A 4 43.36 -23.69 61.97
C ILE A 4 42.82 -24.13 60.61
N MET A 5 41.88 -25.09 60.59
CA MET A 5 41.09 -25.39 59.41
C MET A 5 40.08 -24.25 59.21
N THR A 6 40.29 -23.42 58.19
CA THR A 6 39.27 -22.49 57.70
C THR A 6 38.26 -23.25 56.86
N VAL A 7 37.07 -23.47 57.42
CA VAL A 7 35.88 -23.90 56.69
C VAL A 7 35.40 -22.72 55.86
N SER A 8 35.42 -22.85 54.54
CA SER A 8 34.79 -21.89 53.63
C SER A 8 33.27 -21.88 53.84
N PRO A 9 32.61 -20.70 53.86
CA PRO A 9 31.16 -20.63 53.96
C PRO A 9 30.49 -21.20 52.69
N PRO A 10 29.26 -21.74 52.80
CA PRO A 10 28.54 -22.26 51.64
C PRO A 10 28.29 -21.15 50.62
N LYS A 11 28.48 -21.47 49.33
CA LYS A 11 28.06 -20.61 48.21
C LYS A 11 26.57 -20.30 48.38
N ASN A 12 26.23 -19.02 48.43
CA ASN A 12 24.86 -18.53 48.40
C ASN A 12 24.14 -19.16 47.18
N ASP A 13 23.10 -19.96 47.44
CA ASP A 13 22.16 -20.47 46.42
C ASP A 13 21.37 -19.29 45.83
N ALA A 14 21.98 -18.55 44.91
CA ALA A 14 21.28 -17.52 44.17
C ALA A 14 20.29 -18.19 43.22
N ARG A 15 19.01 -18.14 43.58
CA ARG A 15 17.92 -18.67 42.73
C ARG A 15 17.84 -17.88 41.42
N PRO A 16 17.92 -18.53 40.24
CA PRO A 16 18.13 -17.86 38.95
C PRO A 16 16.91 -17.10 38.42
N VAL A 17 15.70 -17.39 38.89
CA VAL A 17 14.49 -16.70 38.45
C VAL A 17 14.08 -15.71 39.52
N LEU A 18 14.19 -14.42 39.20
CA LEU A 18 13.82 -13.31 40.08
C LEU A 18 14.53 -13.29 41.46
N GLY A 19 15.56 -14.11 41.67
CA GLY A 19 16.16 -14.31 43.00
C GLY A 19 15.31 -15.18 43.94
N LEU A 20 14.17 -15.70 43.47
CA LEU A 20 13.15 -16.36 44.28
C LEU A 20 12.85 -17.81 43.87
N PHE A 21 13.09 -18.22 42.62
CA PHE A 21 12.77 -19.58 42.14
C PHE A 21 13.94 -20.28 41.48
N ALA A 22 14.03 -21.60 41.66
CA ALA A 22 15.09 -22.42 41.09
C ALA A 22 14.96 -22.56 39.56
N ASN A 23 13.73 -22.52 39.03
CA ASN A 23 13.44 -22.75 37.61
C ASN A 23 12.10 -22.10 37.17
N GLU A 24 11.75 -22.25 35.89
CA GLU A 24 10.50 -21.72 35.31
C GLU A 24 9.25 -22.42 35.84
N ALA A 25 9.32 -23.72 36.14
CA ALA A 25 8.20 -24.50 36.65
C ALA A 25 7.78 -24.04 38.06
N GLU A 26 8.74 -23.79 38.96
CA GLU A 26 8.44 -23.23 40.29
C GLU A 26 7.81 -21.83 40.19
N PHE A 27 8.25 -21.02 39.23
CA PHE A 27 7.66 -19.70 39.00
C PHE A 27 6.22 -19.81 38.45
N ARG A 28 5.99 -20.70 37.47
CA ARG A 28 4.66 -21.02 36.96
C ARG A 28 3.72 -21.51 38.07
N ASP A 29 4.17 -22.47 38.88
CA ASP A 29 3.36 -23.05 39.94
C ASP A 29 2.97 -21.98 40.97
N HIS A 30 3.91 -21.08 41.31
CA HIS A 30 3.60 -19.92 42.14
C HIS A 30 2.53 -19.00 41.52
N LEU A 31 2.62 -18.70 40.21
CA LEU A 31 1.60 -17.90 39.53
C LEU A 31 0.24 -18.61 39.43
N ALA A 32 0.22 -19.93 39.28
CA ALA A 32 -1.00 -20.73 39.24
C ALA A 32 -1.72 -20.73 40.60
N ASP A 33 -0.97 -20.70 41.71
CA ASP A 33 -1.50 -20.56 43.07
C ASP A 33 -1.99 -19.13 43.38
N HIS A 34 -1.53 -18.12 42.62
CA HIS A 34 -1.80 -16.69 42.83
C HIS A 34 -2.26 -16.01 41.53
N LEU A 35 -3.28 -16.59 40.87
CA LEU A 35 -3.79 -16.08 39.59
C LEU A 35 -4.33 -14.65 39.67
N ASP A 36 -4.69 -14.17 40.86
CA ASP A 36 -5.08 -12.79 41.12
C ASP A 36 -3.98 -11.78 40.80
N LEU A 37 -2.70 -12.20 40.86
CA LEU A 37 -1.56 -11.41 40.39
C LEU A 37 -1.57 -11.20 38.87
N VAL A 38 -2.09 -12.19 38.12
CA VAL A 38 -2.17 -12.18 36.65
C VAL A 38 -3.37 -11.36 36.20
N ALA A 39 -4.56 -11.69 36.70
CA ALA A 39 -5.77 -10.92 36.53
C ALA A 39 -6.84 -11.30 37.57
N ALA A 40 -7.67 -10.34 37.95
CA ALA A 40 -8.77 -10.59 38.86
C ALA A 40 -9.83 -11.53 38.24
N GLY A 41 -10.36 -12.45 39.05
CA GLY A 41 -11.48 -13.32 38.66
C GLY A 41 -11.11 -14.51 37.77
N LEU A 42 -9.82 -14.84 37.65
CA LEU A 42 -9.39 -16.07 36.99
C LEU A 42 -9.61 -17.30 37.88
N THR A 43 -10.11 -18.37 37.27
CA THR A 43 -10.23 -19.70 37.88
C THR A 43 -9.25 -20.65 37.21
N LEU A 44 -8.37 -21.28 37.97
CA LEU A 44 -7.43 -22.28 37.47
C LEU A 44 -8.21 -23.50 36.95
N LEU A 45 -7.97 -23.91 35.71
CA LEU A 45 -8.48 -25.16 35.15
C LEU A 45 -7.43 -26.27 35.28
N GLN A 46 -6.20 -26.01 34.80
CA GLN A 46 -5.11 -26.98 34.82
C GLN A 46 -3.74 -26.32 34.60
N ILE A 47 -2.68 -26.90 35.14
CA ILE A 47 -1.28 -26.57 34.79
C ILE A 47 -0.70 -27.63 33.84
N GLU A 48 0.24 -27.24 32.99
CA GLU A 48 0.86 -28.12 31.99
C GLU A 48 -0.16 -28.88 31.12
N TYR A 49 -1.20 -28.18 30.67
CA TYR A 49 -2.29 -28.80 29.90
C TYR A 49 -1.80 -29.23 28.51
N GLY A 50 -1.81 -30.54 28.25
CA GLY A 50 -1.39 -31.14 26.99
C GLY A 50 -2.41 -30.96 25.87
N LEU A 51 -1.96 -30.40 24.76
CA LEU A 51 -2.68 -30.30 23.51
C LEU A 51 -2.05 -31.25 22.48
N ASP A 52 -2.54 -32.48 22.46
CA ASP A 52 -2.11 -33.48 21.47
C ASP A 52 -2.53 -33.06 20.06
N ASN A 53 -1.62 -33.26 19.10
CA ASN A 53 -1.84 -33.00 17.69
C ASN A 53 -1.47 -34.24 16.88
N PRO A 54 -2.43 -34.96 16.27
CA PRO A 54 -2.13 -36.14 15.46
C PRO A 54 -1.39 -35.81 14.16
N ASN A 55 -1.36 -34.54 13.73
CA ASN A 55 -0.81 -34.09 12.46
C ASN A 55 0.51 -33.30 12.60
N GLY A 56 1.17 -33.32 13.77
CA GLY A 56 2.42 -32.59 13.97
C GLY A 56 2.84 -32.50 15.44
N ALA A 57 3.62 -31.46 15.77
CA ALA A 57 3.97 -31.19 17.16
C ALA A 57 2.74 -30.74 17.95
N GLY A 58 2.49 -31.39 19.08
CA GLY A 58 1.53 -30.92 20.07
C GLY A 58 2.02 -29.65 20.78
N ALA A 59 1.23 -29.21 21.74
CA ALA A 59 1.57 -28.09 22.60
C ALA A 59 1.27 -28.41 24.06
N ARG A 60 1.82 -27.61 24.97
CA ARG A 60 1.55 -27.74 26.40
C ARG A 60 1.37 -26.35 26.96
N ILE A 61 0.16 -26.01 27.40
CA ILE A 61 -0.13 -24.71 28.00
C ILE A 61 0.42 -24.73 29.43
N ASP A 62 1.25 -23.75 29.79
CA ASP A 62 1.81 -23.65 31.14
C ASP A 62 0.69 -23.55 32.19
N ILE A 63 -0.21 -22.58 32.05
CA ILE A 63 -1.38 -22.44 32.92
C ILE A 63 -2.63 -22.20 32.06
N LEU A 64 -3.61 -23.08 32.19
CA LEU A 64 -4.93 -22.95 31.58
C LEU A 64 -5.91 -22.49 32.66
N ALA A 65 -6.58 -21.37 32.40
CA ALA A 65 -7.55 -20.77 33.30
C ALA A 65 -8.82 -20.35 32.55
N ARG A 66 -9.82 -19.91 33.30
CA ARG A 66 -11.09 -19.36 32.81
C ARG A 66 -11.38 -18.05 33.50
N ASP A 67 -11.82 -17.04 32.76
CA ASP A 67 -12.23 -15.76 33.37
C ASP A 67 -13.73 -15.74 33.73
N ALA A 68 -14.17 -14.64 34.35
CA ALA A 68 -15.56 -14.46 34.79
C ALA A 68 -16.59 -14.39 33.64
N PHE A 69 -16.14 -14.26 32.39
CA PHE A 69 -16.97 -14.19 31.19
C PHE A 69 -16.90 -15.48 30.36
N ASP A 70 -16.35 -16.55 30.94
CA ASP A 70 -16.19 -17.86 30.33
C ASP A 70 -15.12 -17.94 29.22
N HIS A 71 -14.26 -16.93 29.07
CA HIS A 71 -13.14 -17.02 28.13
C HIS A 71 -12.09 -18.02 28.62
N VAL A 72 -11.51 -18.77 27.69
CA VAL A 72 -10.40 -19.70 27.93
C VAL A 72 -9.09 -18.92 27.89
N ILE A 73 -8.39 -18.88 29.02
CA ILE A 73 -7.16 -18.10 29.21
C ILE A 73 -5.95 -19.04 29.17
N CYS A 74 -5.09 -18.84 28.18
CA CYS A 74 -3.82 -19.55 28.06
C CYS A 74 -2.70 -18.63 28.56
N ILE A 75 -2.07 -18.98 29.68
CA ILE A 75 -0.98 -18.19 30.24
C ILE A 75 0.34 -18.92 29.95
N GLU A 76 1.27 -18.24 29.30
CA GLU A 76 2.62 -18.72 29.00
C GLU A 76 3.65 -17.99 29.87
N VAL A 77 4.52 -18.74 30.53
CA VAL A 77 5.51 -18.20 31.47
C VAL A 77 6.91 -18.31 30.90
N LYS A 78 7.70 -17.23 31.02
CA LYS A 78 9.07 -17.17 30.51
C LYS A 78 10.05 -16.54 31.49
N ARG A 79 11.20 -17.19 31.67
CA ARG A 79 12.26 -16.72 32.59
C ARG A 79 13.49 -16.09 31.94
N SER A 80 13.64 -16.19 30.62
CA SER A 80 14.83 -15.68 29.90
C SER A 80 14.55 -15.35 28.43
N ASP A 81 15.41 -14.51 27.83
CA ASP A 81 15.38 -14.21 26.38
C ASP A 81 15.49 -15.48 25.50
N SER A 82 16.24 -16.50 25.94
CA SER A 82 16.33 -17.76 25.20
C SER A 82 15.01 -18.52 25.15
N SER A 83 14.28 -18.59 26.28
CA SER A 83 12.96 -19.21 26.34
C SER A 83 11.90 -18.37 25.63
N ALA A 84 12.04 -17.04 25.66
CA ALA A 84 11.13 -16.10 25.00
C ALA A 84 10.98 -16.37 23.49
N ARG A 85 12.05 -16.79 22.81
CA ARG A 85 12.06 -17.02 21.35
C ARG A 85 11.08 -18.10 20.87
N SER A 86 10.75 -19.09 21.70
CA SER A 86 9.78 -20.14 21.31
C SER A 86 8.33 -19.77 21.59
N THR A 87 8.09 -18.70 22.36
CA THR A 87 6.76 -18.30 22.87
C THR A 87 5.71 -18.21 21.77
N LEU A 88 6.01 -17.55 20.64
CA LEU A 88 5.02 -17.39 19.58
C LEU A 88 4.60 -18.70 18.93
N ASN A 89 5.54 -19.65 18.80
CA ASN A 89 5.23 -20.97 18.28
C ASN A 89 4.29 -21.71 19.24
N GLU A 90 4.50 -21.58 20.56
CA GLU A 90 3.61 -22.15 21.55
C GLU A 90 2.22 -21.51 21.52
N LEU A 91 2.12 -20.17 21.59
CA LEU A 91 0.83 -19.47 21.53
C LEU A 91 0.05 -19.78 20.24
N GLY A 92 0.74 -19.81 19.09
CA GLY A 92 0.13 -20.18 17.82
C GLY A 92 -0.46 -21.59 17.84
N LYS A 93 0.24 -22.55 18.45
CA LYS A 93 -0.30 -23.90 18.64
C LYS A 93 -1.46 -23.93 19.63
N TYR A 94 -1.43 -23.17 20.72
CA TYR A 94 -2.52 -23.12 21.70
C TYR A 94 -3.82 -22.66 21.05
N VAL A 95 -3.78 -21.51 20.36
CA VAL A 95 -4.94 -20.95 19.67
C VAL A 95 -5.44 -21.94 18.62
N THR A 96 -4.55 -22.47 17.78
CA THR A 96 -4.95 -23.39 16.69
C THR A 96 -5.58 -24.67 17.23
N LEU A 97 -4.96 -25.32 18.22
CA LEU A 97 -5.45 -26.60 18.74
C LEU A 97 -6.73 -26.41 19.56
N LEU A 98 -6.88 -25.35 20.36
CA LEU A 98 -8.15 -25.09 21.05
C LEU A 98 -9.31 -24.84 20.08
N VAL A 99 -9.06 -24.11 18.98
CA VAL A 99 -10.09 -23.83 17.98
C VAL A 99 -10.42 -25.08 17.15
N GLU A 100 -9.41 -25.73 16.59
CA GLU A 100 -9.63 -26.84 15.64
C GLU A 100 -9.93 -28.17 16.32
N ARG A 101 -9.25 -28.50 17.43
CA ARG A 101 -9.44 -29.76 18.16
C ARG A 101 -10.62 -29.66 19.12
N ASP A 102 -10.62 -28.63 19.95
CA ASP A 102 -11.56 -28.50 21.08
C ASP A 102 -12.80 -27.67 20.74
N ARG A 103 -12.87 -27.12 19.52
CA ARG A 103 -14.01 -26.35 19.01
C ARG A 103 -14.38 -25.14 19.86
N VAL A 104 -13.38 -24.56 20.54
CA VAL A 104 -13.53 -23.30 21.26
C VAL A 104 -13.61 -22.18 20.22
N PRO A 105 -14.67 -21.32 20.23
CA PRO A 105 -14.71 -20.15 19.38
C PRO A 105 -13.47 -19.30 19.59
N LYS A 106 -12.86 -18.82 18.50
CA LYS A 106 -11.57 -18.13 18.54
C LYS A 106 -11.61 -16.88 19.42
N GLU A 107 -12.71 -16.13 19.36
CA GLU A 107 -13.01 -14.96 20.18
C GLU A 107 -13.10 -15.27 21.68
N MET A 108 -13.29 -16.54 22.06
CA MET A 108 -13.27 -16.98 23.45
C MET A 108 -11.88 -17.34 23.97
N VAL A 109 -10.86 -17.34 23.12
CA VAL A 109 -9.48 -17.64 23.52
C VAL A 109 -8.74 -16.33 23.79
N ARG A 110 -8.09 -16.25 24.95
CA ARG A 110 -7.21 -15.13 25.32
C ARG A 110 -5.84 -15.69 25.72
N CYS A 111 -4.78 -15.00 25.33
CA CYS A 111 -3.41 -15.36 25.68
C CYS A 111 -2.83 -14.33 26.64
N ILE A 112 -2.13 -14.80 27.68
CA ILE A 112 -1.36 -13.94 28.58
C ILE A 112 0.09 -14.43 28.56
N VAL A 113 1.04 -13.54 28.31
CA VAL A 113 2.47 -13.84 28.42
C VAL A 113 3.02 -13.16 29.65
N VAL A 114 3.52 -13.96 30.60
CA VAL A 114 4.22 -13.48 31.78
C VAL A 114 5.70 -13.76 31.60
N SER A 115 6.50 -12.70 31.46
CA SER A 115 7.95 -12.85 31.27
C SER A 115 8.75 -11.96 32.19
N THR A 116 9.91 -12.44 32.64
CA THR A 116 10.92 -11.62 33.32
C THR A 116 11.79 -10.81 32.35
N HIS A 117 11.79 -11.17 31.06
CA HIS A 117 12.58 -10.55 29.98
C HIS A 117 11.74 -10.25 28.74
N TRP A 118 11.88 -9.06 28.17
CA TRP A 118 11.02 -8.58 27.08
C TRP A 118 11.75 -8.22 25.78
N SER A 119 13.09 -8.27 25.77
CA SER A 119 13.88 -7.79 24.64
C SER A 119 13.60 -8.55 23.35
N GLU A 120 13.39 -9.87 23.45
CA GLU A 120 13.06 -10.76 22.34
C GLU A 120 11.54 -10.95 22.13
N LEU A 121 10.68 -10.48 23.05
CA LEU A 121 9.22 -10.70 22.99
C LEU A 121 8.45 -9.50 22.46
N LEU A 122 8.88 -8.27 22.74
CA LEU A 122 8.04 -7.11 22.52
C LEU A 122 7.56 -7.00 21.06
N LEU A 123 8.48 -7.00 20.10
CA LEU A 123 8.13 -6.88 18.68
C LEU A 123 7.42 -8.14 18.15
N PRO A 124 7.92 -9.37 18.38
CA PRO A 124 7.24 -10.57 17.91
C PRO A 124 5.84 -10.74 18.50
N LEU A 125 5.63 -10.49 19.80
CA LEU A 125 4.31 -10.59 20.43
C LEU A 125 3.35 -9.50 19.95
N SER A 126 3.86 -8.30 19.65
CA SER A 126 3.07 -7.26 19.00
C SER A 126 2.58 -7.71 17.61
N TYR A 127 3.45 -8.38 16.83
CA TYR A 127 3.07 -8.97 15.54
C TYR A 127 2.05 -10.09 15.68
N PHE A 128 2.25 -10.99 16.65
CA PHE A 128 1.28 -12.04 16.94
C PHE A 128 -0.08 -11.48 17.32
N THR A 129 -0.14 -10.43 18.15
CA THR A 129 -1.40 -9.77 18.52
C THR A 129 -2.11 -9.21 17.29
N TYR A 130 -1.37 -8.55 16.39
CA TYR A 130 -1.90 -8.04 15.13
C TYR A 130 -2.45 -9.17 14.22
N ALA A 131 -1.73 -10.28 14.08
CA ALA A 131 -2.05 -11.33 13.10
C ALA A 131 -3.01 -12.41 13.62
N SER A 132 -2.93 -12.73 14.91
CA SER A 132 -3.63 -13.89 15.49
C SER A 132 -5.12 -13.65 15.67
N GLY A 133 -5.57 -12.41 15.86
CA GLY A 133 -6.97 -12.07 16.08
C GLY A 133 -7.56 -12.63 17.39
N VAL A 134 -6.72 -12.88 18.40
CA VAL A 134 -7.12 -13.18 19.79
C VAL A 134 -6.66 -12.04 20.70
N ASP A 135 -7.27 -11.90 21.87
CA ASP A 135 -6.81 -10.94 22.87
C ASP A 135 -5.50 -11.41 23.52
N VAL A 136 -4.51 -10.53 23.59
CA VAL A 136 -3.17 -10.84 24.10
C VAL A 136 -2.77 -9.82 25.15
N THR A 137 -2.49 -10.31 26.36
CA THR A 137 -1.96 -9.49 27.46
C THR A 137 -0.50 -9.81 27.72
N ALA A 138 0.30 -8.77 27.95
CA ALA A 138 1.74 -8.85 28.19
C ALA A 138 2.06 -8.35 29.61
N LEU A 139 2.69 -9.17 30.43
CA LEU A 139 3.02 -8.87 31.83
C LEU A 139 4.52 -9.06 32.11
N HIS A 140 5.17 -8.03 32.63
CA HIS A 140 6.55 -8.08 33.13
C HIS A 140 6.57 -8.44 34.60
N ALA A 141 7.12 -9.62 34.90
CA ALA A 141 7.35 -10.06 36.27
C ALA A 141 8.63 -9.44 36.84
N ILE A 142 8.50 -8.76 37.96
CA ILE A 142 9.60 -8.18 38.74
C ILE A 142 9.43 -8.50 40.22
N VAL A 143 10.49 -8.32 41.00
CA VAL A 143 10.42 -8.42 42.47
C VAL A 143 10.62 -7.04 43.08
N GLU A 144 9.68 -6.62 43.91
CA GLU A 144 9.79 -5.42 44.74
C GLU A 144 9.55 -5.80 46.19
N ASN A 145 10.48 -5.43 47.08
CA ASN A 145 10.40 -5.74 48.51
C ASN A 145 10.23 -7.23 48.88
N GLY A 146 10.61 -8.14 47.97
CA GLY A 146 10.48 -9.59 48.17
C GLY A 146 9.21 -10.20 47.60
N ASP A 147 8.27 -9.36 47.14
CA ASP A 147 7.01 -9.79 46.52
C ASP A 147 7.10 -9.73 44.99
N ILE A 148 6.39 -10.62 44.31
CA ILE A 148 6.25 -10.59 42.86
C ILE A 148 5.21 -9.55 42.47
N ILE A 149 5.59 -8.71 41.52
CA ILE A 149 4.69 -7.74 40.90
C ILE A 149 4.67 -7.98 39.40
N LEU A 150 3.47 -8.06 38.83
CA LEU A 150 3.27 -8.14 37.38
C LEU A 150 2.87 -6.76 36.86
N ARG A 151 3.71 -6.17 36.00
CA ARG A 151 3.43 -4.88 35.37
C ARG A 151 2.99 -5.07 33.93
N PRO A 152 1.90 -4.45 33.47
CA PRO A 152 1.53 -4.46 32.07
C PRO A 152 2.64 -3.92 31.18
N VAL A 153 2.92 -4.62 30.08
CA VAL A 153 3.79 -4.15 29.01
C VAL A 153 2.93 -3.68 27.86
N VAL A 154 3.11 -2.41 27.47
CA VAL A 154 2.40 -1.85 26.31
C VAL A 154 3.02 -2.43 25.05
N LEU A 155 2.24 -3.28 24.36
CA LEU A 155 2.62 -3.80 23.05
C LEU A 155 2.64 -2.69 22.00
N LYS A 156 3.49 -2.85 20.99
CA LYS A 156 3.58 -1.90 19.88
C LYS A 156 2.34 -2.07 19.01
N THR A 157 1.63 -0.98 18.74
CA THR A 157 0.65 -0.97 17.67
C THR A 157 1.41 -1.10 16.34
N LEU A 158 1.05 -2.11 15.55
CA LEU A 158 1.64 -2.33 14.23
C LEU A 158 0.64 -1.97 13.16
N GLN A 159 1.09 -1.21 12.17
CA GLN A 159 0.33 -0.87 10.97
C GLN A 159 1.21 -1.12 9.76
N PHE A 160 0.68 -1.82 8.76
CA PHE A 160 1.40 -2.13 7.51
C PHE A 160 0.90 -1.20 6.40
N LEU A 161 1.23 0.09 6.53
CA LEU A 161 0.81 1.13 5.59
C LEU A 161 1.75 1.21 4.38
N PRO A 162 1.29 1.75 3.24
CA PRO A 162 2.18 2.07 2.13
C PRO A 162 3.33 2.95 2.63
N GLN A 163 4.52 2.72 2.08
CA GLN A 163 5.75 3.33 2.60
C GLN A 163 6.20 4.56 1.80
N LEU A 164 5.74 4.75 0.57
CA LEU A 164 6.06 5.92 -0.24
C LEU A 164 4.85 6.87 -0.27
N SER A 165 5.08 8.16 -0.04
CA SER A 165 4.04 9.17 -0.19
C SER A 165 3.59 9.27 -1.65
N PRO A 166 2.27 9.30 -1.92
CA PRO A 166 1.75 9.55 -3.25
C PRO A 166 1.94 11.01 -3.70
N ASP A 167 2.26 11.92 -2.77
CA ASP A 167 2.56 13.31 -3.06
C ASP A 167 4.04 13.46 -3.46
N MET A 168 4.27 13.58 -4.76
CA MET A 168 5.60 13.75 -5.37
C MET A 168 5.66 15.12 -6.06
N ASP A 169 6.85 15.66 -6.24
CA ASP A 169 7.05 16.84 -7.09
C ASP A 169 7.83 16.46 -8.34
N LEU A 170 7.38 16.93 -9.50
CA LEU A 170 8.12 16.87 -10.76
C LEU A 170 8.52 18.30 -11.15
N ILE A 171 9.82 18.54 -11.16
CA ILE A 171 10.41 19.84 -11.46
C ILE A 171 11.25 19.73 -12.72
N ARG A 172 11.12 20.71 -13.62
CA ARG A 172 11.83 20.74 -14.89
C ARG A 172 12.83 21.89 -14.94
N PHE A 173 14.07 21.59 -15.30
CA PHE A 173 15.13 22.57 -15.46
C PHE A 173 15.65 22.60 -16.90
N GLU A 174 15.97 23.80 -17.38
CA GLU A 174 16.57 24.00 -18.72
C GLU A 174 18.04 23.57 -18.78
N ALA A 175 18.75 23.62 -17.64
CA ALA A 175 20.17 23.29 -17.54
C ALA A 175 20.49 22.42 -16.32
N ALA A 176 21.58 21.66 -16.42
CA ALA A 176 22.04 20.76 -15.35
C ALA A 176 22.47 21.52 -14.08
N GLU A 177 23.09 22.69 -14.25
CA GLU A 177 23.64 23.47 -13.13
C GLU A 177 22.55 24.01 -12.19
N PRO A 178 21.46 24.66 -12.66
CA PRO A 178 20.32 25.01 -11.81
C PRO A 178 19.69 23.81 -11.10
N ARG A 179 19.51 22.67 -11.80
CA ARG A 179 18.99 21.43 -11.19
C ARG A 179 19.88 21.01 -10.03
N GLN A 180 21.21 21.03 -10.22
CA GLN A 180 22.15 20.63 -9.18
C GLN A 180 22.13 21.57 -7.98
N ARG A 181 22.10 22.89 -8.20
CA ARG A 181 22.00 23.86 -7.10
C ARG A 181 20.73 23.66 -6.27
N TYR A 182 19.60 23.41 -6.93
CA TYR A 182 18.33 23.14 -6.25
C TYR A 182 18.36 21.80 -5.50
N ALA A 183 18.96 20.76 -6.08
CA ALA A 183 19.17 19.49 -5.40
C ALA A 183 20.05 19.65 -4.15
N ASP A 184 21.15 20.40 -4.23
CA ASP A 184 22.04 20.67 -3.10
C ASP A 184 21.32 21.47 -2.00
N TYR A 185 20.47 22.43 -2.37
CA TYR A 185 19.62 23.15 -1.43
C TYR A 185 18.66 22.23 -0.68
N ILE A 186 17.92 21.39 -1.42
CA ILE A 186 16.98 20.43 -0.84
C ILE A 186 17.72 19.48 0.11
N VAL A 187 18.87 18.96 -0.32
CA VAL A 187 19.70 18.07 0.49
C VAL A 187 20.11 18.77 1.79
N ALA A 188 20.57 20.02 1.72
CA ALA A 188 20.96 20.79 2.89
C ALA A 188 19.79 21.01 3.86
N ARG A 189 18.59 21.34 3.37
CA ARG A 189 17.41 21.51 4.23
C ARG A 189 16.90 20.21 4.83
N ALA A 190 16.89 19.13 4.06
CA ALA A 190 16.49 17.82 4.52
C ALA A 190 17.34 17.33 5.71
N THR A 191 18.58 17.81 5.86
CA THR A 191 19.40 17.50 7.05
C THR A 191 18.81 18.00 8.37
N GLN A 192 17.90 18.98 8.36
CA GLN A 192 17.18 19.45 9.55
C GLN A 192 16.09 18.48 10.00
N MET A 193 15.68 17.56 9.12
CA MET A 193 14.72 16.48 9.39
C MET A 193 15.36 15.12 9.07
N PRO A 194 16.43 14.69 9.78
CA PRO A 194 17.20 13.50 9.42
C PRO A 194 16.41 12.18 9.53
N PHE A 195 15.21 12.22 10.12
CA PHE A 195 14.30 11.10 10.26
C PHE A 195 13.31 10.97 9.08
N VAL A 196 13.26 11.97 8.19
CA VAL A 196 12.45 11.94 6.97
C VAL A 196 13.29 11.33 5.85
N ARG A 197 12.78 10.29 5.20
CA ARG A 197 13.45 9.66 4.05
C ARG A 197 13.06 10.38 2.77
N LEU A 198 14.03 11.04 2.17
CA LEU A 198 13.90 11.79 0.93
C LEU A 198 14.75 11.15 -0.17
N ALA A 199 14.18 10.99 -1.36
CA ALA A 199 14.91 10.65 -2.57
C ALA A 199 14.66 11.68 -3.67
N LEU A 200 15.73 12.09 -4.35
CA LEU A 200 15.68 12.91 -5.55
C LEU A 200 16.11 12.07 -6.75
N PHE A 201 15.21 11.87 -7.70
CA PHE A 201 15.50 11.20 -8.97
C PHE A 201 15.86 12.25 -10.00
N LEU A 202 17.13 12.29 -10.40
CA LEU A 202 17.69 13.25 -11.34
C LEU A 202 17.73 12.61 -12.72
N PHE A 203 17.05 13.21 -13.70
CA PHE A 203 16.97 12.69 -15.06
C PHE A 203 17.74 13.54 -16.08
N ALA A 204 18.29 12.90 -17.10
CA ALA A 204 18.94 13.57 -18.24
C ALA A 204 18.32 13.08 -19.55
N ALA A 205 18.28 13.94 -20.57
CA ALA A 205 17.73 13.59 -21.87
C ALA A 205 18.54 12.45 -22.54
N LYS A 206 17.85 11.43 -23.06
CA LYS A 206 18.44 10.32 -23.84
C LYS A 206 18.94 10.77 -25.21
N ARG A 207 18.38 11.87 -25.72
CA ARG A 207 18.62 12.42 -27.06
C ARG A 207 18.40 13.93 -27.05
N THR A 208 18.84 14.62 -28.10
CA THR A 208 18.47 16.02 -28.34
C THR A 208 16.95 16.17 -28.38
N LEU A 209 16.42 17.04 -27.53
CA LEU A 209 14.98 17.29 -27.43
C LEU A 209 14.53 18.34 -28.45
N PRO A 210 13.25 18.33 -28.85
CA PRO A 210 12.63 19.45 -29.57
C PRO A 210 12.79 20.77 -28.82
N GLU A 211 12.82 21.88 -29.56
CA GLU A 211 12.96 23.24 -29.02
C GLU A 211 11.85 23.53 -27.99
N GLY A 212 12.22 24.09 -26.83
CA GLY A 212 11.30 24.40 -25.72
C GLY A 212 11.00 23.25 -24.75
N ARG A 213 11.60 22.05 -24.89
CA ARG A 213 11.49 20.99 -23.88
C ARG A 213 12.68 21.03 -22.89
N PRO A 214 12.44 21.15 -21.57
CA PRO A 214 13.49 21.19 -20.57
C PRO A 214 14.31 19.88 -20.55
N ALA A 215 15.63 19.97 -20.52
CA ALA A 215 16.52 18.81 -20.65
C ALA A 215 16.75 18.04 -19.34
N PHE A 216 16.44 18.64 -18.19
CA PHE A 216 16.84 18.11 -16.89
C PHE A 216 15.65 18.04 -15.91
N PRO A 217 14.77 17.04 -16.02
CA PRO A 217 13.75 16.79 -15.02
C PRO A 217 14.35 16.27 -13.70
N MET A 218 13.66 16.55 -12.61
CA MET A 218 13.93 16.02 -11.28
C MET A 218 12.62 15.64 -10.60
N VAL A 219 12.60 14.51 -9.89
CA VAL A 219 11.45 14.09 -9.09
C VAL A 219 11.82 13.98 -7.62
N VAL A 220 10.99 14.56 -6.76
CA VAL A 220 11.16 14.58 -5.30
C VAL A 220 10.16 13.63 -4.67
N CYS A 221 10.64 12.70 -3.86
CA CYS A 221 9.82 11.68 -3.20
C CYS A 221 10.14 11.61 -1.70
N ILE A 222 9.09 11.53 -0.87
CA ILE A 222 9.21 11.30 0.58
C ILE A 222 8.57 9.96 0.97
N TRP A 223 9.24 9.20 1.81
CA TRP A 223 8.71 7.98 2.41
C TRP A 223 8.01 8.29 3.74
N ARG A 224 7.06 7.42 4.08
CA ARG A 224 6.28 7.46 5.31
C ARG A 224 7.16 7.73 6.50
N VAL A 225 6.83 8.80 7.21
CA VAL A 225 7.49 9.17 8.46
C VAL A 225 6.92 8.28 9.56
N PRO A 226 7.78 7.66 10.39
CA PRO A 226 7.30 6.88 11.53
C PRO A 226 6.37 7.67 12.44
N ASP A 227 5.30 7.02 12.91
CA ASP A 227 4.39 7.58 13.90
C ASP A 227 5.15 8.08 15.14
N GLY A 228 4.67 9.18 15.72
CA GLY A 228 5.29 9.82 16.89
C GLY A 228 6.41 10.80 16.57
N LEU A 229 6.74 11.02 15.29
CA LEU A 229 7.71 12.03 14.87
C LEU A 229 7.09 13.33 14.35
N HIS A 230 5.75 13.42 14.32
CA HIS A 230 5.04 14.59 13.76
C HIS A 230 5.42 15.89 14.48
N GLU A 231 5.48 15.89 15.82
CA GLU A 231 5.88 17.07 16.60
C GLU A 231 7.29 17.58 16.25
N ARG A 232 8.18 16.69 15.78
CA ARG A 232 9.53 17.07 15.34
C ARG A 232 9.50 17.76 13.98
N ILE A 233 8.55 17.39 13.10
CA ILE A 233 8.29 18.13 11.85
C ILE A 233 7.76 19.52 12.22
N GLU A 234 6.74 19.59 13.07
CA GLU A 234 6.14 20.87 13.51
C GLU A 234 7.17 21.82 14.15
N ALA A 235 8.12 21.28 14.92
CA ALA A 235 9.19 22.06 15.53
C ALA A 235 10.12 22.71 14.49
N VAL A 236 10.32 22.07 13.34
CA VAL A 236 11.15 22.57 12.24
C VAL A 236 10.34 23.48 11.32
N THR A 237 9.10 23.11 10.98
CA THR A 237 8.23 23.88 10.08
C THR A 237 7.60 25.10 10.75
N GLY A 238 7.49 25.10 12.08
CA GLY A 238 6.78 26.11 12.85
C GLY A 238 5.26 26.09 12.68
N LYS A 239 4.71 25.06 12.03
CA LYS A 239 3.27 24.92 11.74
C LYS A 239 2.77 23.58 12.28
N LYS A 240 1.50 23.55 12.67
CA LYS A 240 0.82 22.29 13.00
C LYS A 240 0.61 21.47 11.74
N ILE A 241 0.80 20.15 11.84
CA ILE A 241 0.49 19.25 10.74
C ILE A 241 -0.98 19.38 10.37
N GLY A 242 -1.28 19.43 9.07
CA GLY A 242 -2.66 19.57 8.59
C GLY A 242 -3.13 21.02 8.44
N ALA A 243 -2.28 22.01 8.74
CA ALA A 243 -2.65 23.43 8.63
C ALA A 243 -2.66 23.96 7.18
N ALA A 244 -2.08 23.23 6.23
CA ALA A 244 -1.94 23.63 4.82
C ALA A 244 -2.99 22.97 3.91
N LEU A 245 -4.27 23.08 4.28
CA LEU A 245 -5.37 22.55 3.46
C LEU A 245 -5.51 23.35 2.13
N PRO A 246 -5.84 22.67 1.01
CA PRO A 246 -6.13 21.23 0.87
C PRO A 246 -4.88 20.37 0.57
N TYR A 247 -4.88 19.13 1.08
CA TYR A 247 -3.84 18.13 0.78
C TYR A 247 -4.23 17.26 -0.43
N ALA A 248 -3.24 16.89 -1.25
CA ALA A 248 -3.42 15.99 -2.39
C ALA A 248 -3.82 14.56 -1.96
N ALA A 249 -3.29 14.09 -0.82
CA ALA A 249 -3.54 12.77 -0.29
C ALA A 249 -3.82 12.81 1.22
N PRO A 250 -5.09 12.72 1.65
CA PRO A 250 -5.44 12.64 3.07
C PRO A 250 -4.75 11.45 3.77
N GLY A 251 -4.30 11.67 5.00
CA GLY A 251 -3.50 10.72 5.77
C GLY A 251 -2.01 10.74 5.47
N TRP A 252 -1.52 11.67 4.64
CA TRP A 252 -0.11 11.91 4.30
C TRP A 252 0.33 13.35 4.62
N GLU A 253 -0.42 14.03 5.48
CA GLU A 253 -0.17 15.42 5.87
C GLU A 253 1.25 15.65 6.43
N PRO A 254 1.81 14.77 7.30
CA PRO A 254 3.17 14.95 7.78
C PRO A 254 4.23 14.91 6.66
N GLU A 255 4.08 13.99 5.71
CA GLU A 255 5.01 13.86 4.58
C GLU A 255 4.89 15.02 3.60
N ALA A 256 3.66 15.47 3.30
CA ALA A 256 3.41 16.63 2.45
C ALA A 256 3.98 17.91 3.08
N ASP A 257 3.68 18.18 4.35
CA ASP A 257 4.20 19.36 5.05
C ASP A 257 5.74 19.37 5.14
N ALA A 258 6.35 18.19 5.34
CA ALA A 258 7.81 18.05 5.32
C ALA A 258 8.38 18.31 3.92
N LYS A 259 7.80 17.72 2.87
CA LYS A 259 8.22 17.92 1.46
C LYS A 259 8.17 19.39 1.10
N ASP A 260 7.01 20.00 1.35
CA ASP A 260 6.76 21.38 0.96
C ASP A 260 7.71 22.31 1.71
N TRP A 261 7.92 22.12 3.02
CA TRP A 261 8.90 22.92 3.76
C TRP A 261 10.34 22.72 3.28
N ILE A 262 10.74 21.49 2.93
CA ILE A 262 12.09 21.21 2.40
C ILE A 262 12.29 21.88 1.04
N GLY A 263 11.27 21.85 0.19
CA GLY A 263 11.27 22.43 -1.16
C GLY A 263 10.95 23.93 -1.22
N ASP A 264 10.50 24.55 -0.13
CA ASP A 264 10.11 25.96 -0.06
C ASP A 264 11.32 26.89 -0.17
N VAL A 265 11.72 27.16 -1.41
CA VAL A 265 12.78 28.12 -1.74
C VAL A 265 12.19 29.50 -2.04
N PRO A 266 12.68 30.57 -1.40
CA PRO A 266 12.39 31.93 -1.84
C PRO A 266 12.86 32.12 -3.29
N HIS A 267 11.99 32.65 -4.16
CA HIS A 267 12.34 32.94 -5.56
C HIS A 267 13.61 33.81 -5.69
N GLU A 268 13.87 34.67 -4.73
CA GLU A 268 15.07 35.53 -4.69
C GLU A 268 16.38 34.72 -4.61
N ASP A 269 16.33 33.52 -4.02
CA ASP A 269 17.49 32.65 -3.82
C ASP A 269 17.71 31.67 -4.99
N LEU A 270 16.64 31.18 -5.61
CA LEU A 270 16.67 30.32 -6.81
C LEU A 270 15.55 30.70 -7.80
N PRO A 271 15.71 31.77 -8.60
CA PRO A 271 14.69 32.24 -9.54
C PRO A 271 14.38 31.23 -10.65
N GLU A 272 15.30 30.31 -10.95
CA GLU A 272 15.14 29.29 -11.99
C GLU A 272 14.13 28.19 -11.60
N PHE A 273 13.73 28.11 -10.33
CA PHE A 273 12.74 27.17 -9.81
C PHE A 273 11.30 27.53 -10.22
N ALA A 274 11.03 28.81 -10.52
CA ALA A 274 9.68 29.37 -10.61
C ALA A 274 8.84 28.94 -11.83
N HIS A 275 9.41 28.22 -12.80
CA HIS A 275 8.79 28.03 -14.12
C HIS A 275 8.49 26.58 -14.51
N GLY A 276 8.86 25.59 -13.68
CA GLY A 276 8.84 24.17 -14.09
C GLY A 276 8.28 23.19 -13.07
N TRP A 277 7.70 23.65 -11.96
CA TRP A 277 7.15 22.79 -10.91
C TRP A 277 5.74 22.30 -11.26
N THR A 278 5.51 21.00 -11.11
CA THR A 278 4.19 20.38 -11.17
C THR A 278 4.11 19.24 -10.16
N HIS A 279 2.90 18.89 -9.71
CA HIS A 279 2.71 17.67 -8.93
C HIS A 279 3.16 16.46 -9.74
N GLY A 280 4.09 15.69 -9.19
CA GLY A 280 4.59 14.44 -9.74
C GLY A 280 3.59 13.32 -9.49
N THR A 281 3.53 12.38 -10.44
CA THR A 281 2.74 11.16 -10.29
C THR A 281 3.49 9.99 -10.94
N PRO A 282 3.16 8.73 -10.61
CA PRO A 282 3.71 7.58 -11.31
C PRO A 282 3.56 7.68 -12.84
N GLU A 283 2.41 8.17 -13.33
CA GLU A 283 2.15 8.46 -14.76
C GLU A 283 3.24 9.37 -15.34
N LYS A 284 3.44 10.54 -14.72
CA LYS A 284 4.36 11.56 -15.22
C LYS A 284 5.79 11.07 -15.15
N LEU A 285 6.15 10.34 -14.10
CA LEU A 285 7.46 9.71 -13.96
C LEU A 285 7.69 8.65 -15.04
N GLN A 286 6.70 7.81 -15.33
CA GLN A 286 6.78 6.80 -16.39
C GLN A 286 6.94 7.46 -17.77
N SER A 287 6.24 8.57 -18.02
CA SER A 287 6.36 9.33 -19.28
C SER A 287 7.78 9.86 -19.53
N LEU A 288 8.59 10.06 -18.47
CA LEU A 288 9.98 10.49 -18.61
C LEU A 288 10.83 9.43 -19.32
N ASP A 289 10.55 8.14 -19.16
CA ASP A 289 11.37 7.09 -19.76
C ASP A 289 11.39 7.15 -21.30
N VAL A 290 10.39 7.77 -21.94
CA VAL A 290 10.37 7.95 -23.40
C VAL A 290 11.56 8.79 -23.88
N ASN A 291 11.92 9.84 -23.14
CA ASN A 291 12.89 10.85 -23.61
C ASN A 291 14.06 11.08 -22.65
N TYR A 292 14.00 10.56 -21.44
CA TYR A 292 14.97 10.79 -20.38
C TYR A 292 15.39 9.47 -19.74
N SER A 293 16.62 9.43 -19.25
CA SER A 293 17.16 8.33 -18.44
C SER A 293 17.44 8.84 -17.03
N LEU A 294 17.25 7.97 -16.04
CA LEU A 294 17.69 8.24 -14.69
C LEU A 294 19.22 8.35 -14.68
N ASP A 295 19.71 9.51 -14.29
CA ASP A 295 21.12 9.88 -14.25
C ASP A 295 21.70 9.62 -12.85
N GLN A 296 20.98 10.05 -11.82
CA GLN A 296 21.40 9.90 -10.43
C GLN A 296 20.20 9.80 -9.47
N VAL A 297 20.38 9.11 -8.35
CA VAL A 297 19.48 9.20 -7.19
C VAL A 297 20.24 9.80 -6.01
N LEU A 298 19.73 10.89 -5.45
CA LEU A 298 20.24 11.46 -4.20
C LEU A 298 19.33 11.03 -3.06
N ARG A 299 19.92 10.53 -1.97
CA ARG A 299 19.19 9.96 -0.83
C ARG A 299 19.58 10.70 0.44
N VAL A 300 18.60 11.22 1.17
CA VAL A 300 18.82 11.98 2.41
C VAL A 300 17.91 11.49 3.52
N GLY A 301 18.42 11.52 4.74
CA GLY A 301 17.70 11.15 5.96
C GLY A 301 17.91 9.69 6.38
N ASP A 302 16.87 9.07 6.93
CA ASP A 302 16.95 7.77 7.62
C ASP A 302 17.05 6.56 6.67
N TRP A 303 17.83 6.67 5.60
CA TRP A 303 18.08 5.53 4.72
C TRP A 303 18.91 4.47 5.45
N PRO A 304 18.63 3.16 5.26
CA PRO A 304 19.42 2.10 5.86
C PRO A 304 20.90 2.21 5.49
N LYS A 305 21.80 1.93 6.44
CA LYS A 305 23.26 1.95 6.20
C LYS A 305 23.74 0.91 5.17
N ILE A 306 22.94 -0.13 4.93
CA ILE A 306 23.23 -1.20 3.99
C ILE A 306 22.09 -1.25 2.98
N ASP A 307 22.39 -0.92 1.73
CA ASP A 307 21.41 -0.82 0.64
C ASP A 307 21.10 -2.16 -0.04
N ALA A 308 21.13 -3.26 0.72
CA ALA A 308 20.84 -4.59 0.17
C ALA A 308 19.39 -4.74 -0.31
N ILE A 309 18.47 -3.88 0.17
CA ILE A 309 17.03 -3.97 -0.11
C ILE A 309 16.49 -2.72 -0.83
N ASN A 310 17.11 -1.56 -0.68
CA ASN A 310 16.60 -0.29 -1.20
C ASN A 310 17.51 0.29 -2.30
N ASP A 311 17.99 -0.50 -3.26
CA ASP A 311 18.78 0.04 -4.38
C ASP A 311 18.01 1.05 -5.26
N ASP A 312 18.72 1.79 -6.11
CA ASP A 312 18.13 2.88 -6.92
C ASP A 312 17.02 2.37 -7.84
N ALA A 313 17.19 1.17 -8.38
CA ALA A 313 16.21 0.53 -9.25
C ALA A 313 14.92 0.21 -8.49
N ARG A 314 15.02 -0.26 -7.25
CA ARG A 314 13.88 -0.54 -6.37
C ARG A 314 13.17 0.73 -5.92
N LEU A 315 13.91 1.79 -5.58
CA LEU A 315 13.30 3.08 -5.26
C LEU A 315 12.55 3.66 -6.47
N LEU A 316 13.14 3.58 -7.67
CA LEU A 316 12.47 4.03 -8.89
C LEU A 316 11.21 3.20 -9.16
N LYS A 317 11.26 1.87 -9.03
CA LYS A 317 10.08 1.01 -9.17
C LYS A 317 8.97 1.37 -8.17
N ALA A 318 9.34 1.69 -6.93
CA ALA A 318 8.38 2.16 -5.93
C ALA A 318 7.74 3.50 -6.33
N ALA A 319 8.54 4.45 -6.82
CA ALA A 319 8.07 5.75 -7.32
C ALA A 319 7.17 5.63 -8.56
N LEU A 320 7.40 4.60 -9.38
CA LEU A 320 6.54 4.23 -10.51
C LEU A 320 5.29 3.42 -10.09
N ALA A 321 5.05 3.23 -8.78
CA ALA A 321 3.99 2.40 -8.24
C ALA A 321 3.97 0.96 -8.83
N MET A 322 5.13 0.45 -9.25
CA MET A 322 5.26 -0.93 -9.74
C MET A 322 5.30 -1.87 -8.54
N SER A 323 4.43 -2.89 -8.50
CA SER A 323 4.46 -3.87 -7.40
C SER A 323 5.83 -4.57 -7.31
N PRO A 324 6.42 -4.62 -6.11
CA PRO A 324 7.69 -5.29 -5.87
C PRO A 324 7.60 -6.82 -5.95
N LEU A 325 6.39 -7.40 -5.99
CA LEU A 325 6.18 -8.85 -6.10
C LEU A 325 6.25 -9.37 -7.54
N GLY A 326 6.50 -8.48 -8.51
CA GLY A 326 6.42 -8.82 -9.93
C GLY A 326 4.97 -8.97 -10.37
N GLY A 327 4.64 -8.45 -11.54
CA GLY A 327 3.36 -8.78 -12.16
C GLY A 327 2.12 -8.11 -11.57
N SER A 328 2.19 -7.01 -10.83
CA SER A 328 1.00 -6.20 -10.52
C SER A 328 1.32 -4.71 -10.36
N GLY A 329 1.61 -4.01 -11.45
CA GLY A 329 1.72 -2.56 -11.41
C GLY A 329 0.38 -1.91 -11.73
N ARG A 330 -0.15 -1.06 -10.84
CA ARG A 330 -0.95 0.06 -11.34
C ARG A 330 0.08 0.99 -11.99
N ALA A 331 0.32 0.82 -13.29
CA ALA A 331 1.32 1.59 -14.00
C ALA A 331 1.04 3.08 -13.80
N ASN A 332 -0.25 3.44 -13.76
CA ASN A 332 -0.68 4.80 -13.54
C ASN A 332 -2.17 4.87 -13.07
N ARG A 333 -2.69 6.01 -12.60
CA ARG A 333 -4.09 6.16 -12.12
C ARG A 333 -5.14 5.71 -13.14
N ASN A 334 -4.83 5.84 -14.42
CA ASN A 334 -5.67 5.50 -15.55
C ASN A 334 -5.30 4.14 -16.16
N SER A 335 -4.30 3.40 -15.66
CA SER A 335 -3.90 2.12 -16.25
C SER A 335 -3.42 1.09 -15.24
N PHE A 336 -3.81 -0.14 -15.49
CA PHE A 336 -3.43 -1.30 -14.70
C PHE A 336 -2.69 -2.29 -15.61
N ARG A 337 -1.56 -2.83 -15.14
CA ARG A 337 -0.83 -3.89 -15.83
C ARG A 337 -0.23 -4.89 -14.85
N ALA A 338 -0.66 -6.14 -14.97
CA ALA A 338 -0.20 -7.25 -14.16
C ALA A 338 0.12 -8.47 -15.03
N THR A 339 1.05 -9.30 -14.58
CA THR A 339 1.34 -10.63 -15.14
C THR A 339 1.53 -11.59 -13.98
N VAL A 340 0.53 -12.40 -13.69
CA VAL A 340 0.48 -13.27 -12.52
C VAL A 340 0.19 -14.71 -12.90
N SER A 341 0.51 -15.64 -12.01
CA SER A 341 0.13 -17.05 -12.15
C SER A 341 -0.79 -17.46 -11.00
N PRO A 342 -1.90 -18.17 -11.26
CA PRO A 342 -2.79 -18.70 -10.22
C PRO A 342 -2.10 -19.65 -9.24
N THR A 343 -0.93 -20.20 -9.60
CA THR A 343 -0.14 -21.10 -8.75
C THR A 343 0.54 -20.40 -7.57
N VAL A 344 0.72 -19.07 -7.63
CA VAL A 344 1.33 -18.25 -6.57
C VAL A 344 0.24 -17.50 -5.82
N ALA A 345 -0.39 -18.17 -4.84
CA ALA A 345 -1.65 -17.73 -4.21
C ALA A 345 -1.66 -16.27 -3.72
N THR A 346 -0.62 -15.81 -3.01
CA THR A 346 -0.58 -14.45 -2.46
C THR A 346 -0.50 -13.38 -3.56
N SER A 347 0.39 -13.54 -4.55
CA SER A 347 0.51 -12.56 -5.63
C SER A 347 -0.70 -12.60 -6.57
N TRP A 348 -1.28 -13.78 -6.80
CA TRP A 348 -2.54 -13.95 -7.50
C TRP A 348 -3.66 -13.17 -6.81
N ALA A 349 -3.92 -13.43 -5.52
CA ALA A 349 -4.99 -12.79 -4.77
C ALA A 349 -4.87 -11.25 -4.79
N MET A 350 -3.67 -10.73 -4.50
CA MET A 350 -3.44 -9.28 -4.49
C MET A 350 -3.63 -8.64 -5.88
N ALA A 351 -3.15 -9.29 -6.95
CA ALA A 351 -3.27 -8.75 -8.30
C ALA A 351 -4.72 -8.79 -8.80
N VAL A 352 -5.45 -9.86 -8.51
CA VAL A 352 -6.86 -10.02 -8.87
C VAL A 352 -7.72 -8.99 -8.11
N GLU A 353 -7.55 -8.85 -6.80
CA GLU A 353 -8.28 -7.83 -6.03
C GLU A 353 -8.00 -6.42 -6.55
N GLY A 354 -6.73 -6.06 -6.72
CA GLY A 354 -6.36 -4.74 -7.25
C GLY A 354 -6.90 -4.48 -8.66
N PHE A 355 -6.94 -5.49 -9.52
CA PHE A 355 -7.51 -5.37 -10.87
C PHE A 355 -9.03 -5.20 -10.83
N LEU A 356 -9.72 -6.00 -10.03
CA LEU A 356 -11.18 -5.94 -9.88
C LEU A 356 -11.65 -4.63 -9.25
N ASP A 357 -10.88 -4.08 -8.31
CA ASP A 357 -11.11 -2.75 -7.75
C ASP A 357 -10.86 -1.65 -8.79
N PHE A 358 -9.84 -1.80 -9.63
CA PHE A 358 -9.52 -0.83 -10.67
C PHE A 358 -10.66 -0.70 -11.70
N ILE A 359 -11.23 -1.81 -12.15
CA ILE A 359 -12.33 -1.82 -13.14
C ILE A 359 -13.72 -1.68 -12.52
N ALA A 360 -13.82 -1.48 -11.19
CA ALA A 360 -15.08 -1.46 -10.45
C ALA A 360 -16.03 -0.31 -10.84
N PHE A 361 -15.53 0.70 -11.56
CA PHE A 361 -16.36 1.78 -12.11
C PHE A 361 -17.39 1.26 -13.13
N GLU A 362 -17.17 0.09 -13.72
CA GLU A 362 -18.17 -0.63 -14.51
C GLU A 362 -18.55 -1.96 -13.84
N PRO A 363 -19.71 -2.04 -13.15
CA PRO A 363 -20.12 -3.24 -12.42
C PRO A 363 -20.23 -4.49 -13.29
N SER A 364 -20.62 -4.32 -14.56
CA SER A 364 -20.73 -5.43 -15.52
C SER A 364 -19.36 -6.04 -15.84
N TRP A 365 -18.33 -5.20 -16.00
CA TRP A 365 -16.95 -5.61 -16.22
C TRP A 365 -16.38 -6.32 -15.00
N GLN A 366 -16.55 -5.73 -13.81
CA GLN A 366 -16.07 -6.31 -12.56
C GLN A 366 -16.67 -7.71 -12.32
N ALA A 367 -17.98 -7.86 -12.50
CA ALA A 367 -18.65 -9.14 -12.29
C ALA A 367 -18.16 -10.23 -13.24
N ALA A 368 -18.02 -9.91 -14.53
CA ALA A 368 -17.54 -10.85 -15.54
C ALA A 368 -16.06 -11.21 -15.35
N ALA A 369 -15.20 -10.22 -15.11
CA ALA A 369 -13.77 -10.45 -14.84
C ALA A 369 -13.58 -11.30 -13.59
N ARG A 370 -14.33 -11.04 -12.51
CA ARG A 370 -14.29 -11.86 -11.29
C ARG A 370 -14.65 -13.30 -11.58
N SER A 371 -15.79 -13.52 -12.23
CA SER A 371 -16.27 -14.86 -12.57
C SER A 371 -15.28 -15.62 -13.48
N TYR A 372 -14.62 -14.92 -14.40
CA TYR A 372 -13.60 -15.50 -15.27
C TYR A 372 -12.32 -15.87 -14.50
N LEU A 373 -11.80 -14.97 -13.67
CA LEU A 373 -10.56 -15.20 -12.91
C LEU A 373 -10.72 -16.30 -11.84
N GLU A 374 -11.90 -16.44 -11.24
CA GLU A 374 -12.19 -17.53 -10.30
C GLU A 374 -12.08 -18.91 -10.95
N GLN A 375 -12.34 -19.03 -12.26
CA GLN A 375 -12.22 -20.30 -12.99
C GLN A 375 -10.77 -20.72 -13.22
N LEU A 376 -9.81 -19.79 -13.10
CA LEU A 376 -8.38 -20.04 -13.30
C LEU A 376 -7.65 -20.48 -12.03
N LEU A 377 -8.34 -20.56 -10.88
CA LEU A 377 -7.71 -20.92 -9.61
C LEU A 377 -6.99 -22.27 -9.69
N GLY A 378 -5.69 -22.27 -9.40
CA GLY A 378 -4.83 -23.45 -9.45
C GLY A 378 -4.37 -23.87 -10.85
N ALA A 379 -4.74 -23.15 -11.91
CA ALA A 379 -4.25 -23.42 -13.26
C ALA A 379 -2.78 -23.00 -13.42
N ASP A 380 -1.99 -23.85 -14.08
CA ASP A 380 -0.58 -23.57 -14.39
C ASP A 380 -0.45 -22.75 -15.69
N VAL A 381 -0.85 -21.49 -15.58
CA VAL A 381 -0.90 -20.53 -16.70
C VAL A 381 -0.33 -19.18 -16.28
N SER A 382 0.12 -18.41 -17.26
CA SER A 382 0.44 -16.98 -17.09
C SER A 382 -0.79 -16.17 -17.47
N VAL A 383 -1.18 -15.22 -16.62
CA VAL A 383 -2.34 -14.35 -16.81
C VAL A 383 -1.87 -12.91 -16.82
N GLU A 384 -2.05 -12.24 -17.96
CA GLU A 384 -1.83 -10.81 -18.10
C GLU A 384 -3.15 -10.07 -17.85
N LEU A 385 -3.15 -9.10 -16.93
CA LEU A 385 -4.29 -8.23 -16.65
C LEU A 385 -3.93 -6.83 -17.10
N HIS A 386 -4.64 -6.30 -18.09
CA HIS A 386 -4.50 -4.93 -18.57
C HIS A 386 -5.81 -4.19 -18.35
N ALA A 387 -5.75 -2.93 -17.94
CA ALA A 387 -6.91 -2.06 -17.99
C ALA A 387 -6.50 -0.62 -18.22
N PHE A 388 -7.42 0.14 -18.80
CA PHE A 388 -7.34 1.57 -18.98
C PHE A 388 -8.66 2.22 -18.56
N ASP A 389 -8.58 3.27 -17.76
CA ASP A 389 -9.72 4.06 -17.30
C ASP A 389 -9.71 5.42 -18.00
N LYS A 390 -10.56 5.58 -19.02
CA LYS A 390 -10.83 6.86 -19.65
C LYS A 390 -12.03 7.53 -18.98
N LYS A 391 -11.77 8.12 -17.81
CA LYS A 391 -12.77 8.81 -16.99
C LYS A 391 -13.52 9.93 -17.73
N HIS A 392 -12.82 10.68 -18.60
CA HIS A 392 -13.34 11.88 -19.25
C HIS A 392 -13.78 11.63 -20.70
N PHE A 393 -15.00 11.12 -20.90
CA PHE A 393 -15.54 10.84 -22.25
C PHE A 393 -15.52 12.07 -23.17
N LEU A 394 -16.00 13.23 -22.71
CA LEU A 394 -16.05 14.44 -23.54
C LEU A 394 -14.65 14.94 -23.95
N TYR A 395 -13.64 14.70 -23.11
CA TYR A 395 -12.24 14.95 -23.47
C TYR A 395 -11.73 13.91 -24.48
N ALA A 396 -12.10 12.64 -24.34
CA ALA A 396 -11.82 11.62 -25.35
C ALA A 396 -12.42 11.98 -26.72
N VAL A 397 -13.65 12.52 -26.75
CA VAL A 397 -14.27 13.04 -27.98
C VAL A 397 -13.43 14.17 -28.59
N HIS A 398 -12.98 15.13 -27.78
CA HIS A 398 -12.09 16.19 -28.25
C HIS A 398 -10.81 15.61 -28.87
N GLN A 399 -10.14 14.67 -28.19
CA GLN A 399 -8.91 14.03 -28.70
C GLN A 399 -9.15 13.22 -29.99
N ALA A 400 -10.26 12.48 -30.08
CA ALA A 400 -10.63 11.65 -31.23
C ALA A 400 -10.89 12.46 -32.51
N ARG A 401 -11.11 13.77 -32.40
CA ARG A 401 -11.17 14.65 -33.59
C ARG A 401 -9.83 14.83 -34.27
N PHE A 402 -8.74 14.68 -33.52
CA PHE A 402 -7.38 14.92 -34.00
C PHE A 402 -6.56 13.62 -34.13
N HIS A 403 -6.96 12.57 -33.41
CA HIS A 403 -6.21 11.33 -33.26
C HIS A 403 -7.15 10.11 -33.37
N GLU A 404 -7.00 9.31 -34.43
CA GLU A 404 -7.86 8.13 -34.66
C GLU A 404 -7.64 7.01 -33.62
N ASP A 405 -6.53 7.06 -32.88
CA ASP A 405 -6.17 6.11 -31.82
C ASP A 405 -6.70 6.51 -30.43
N ALA A 406 -7.45 7.61 -30.33
CA ALA A 406 -8.12 7.99 -29.09
C ALA A 406 -9.12 6.91 -28.65
N MET A 407 -8.98 6.45 -27.41
CA MET A 407 -9.73 5.31 -26.88
C MET A 407 -10.53 5.67 -25.63
N LEU A 408 -11.59 4.91 -25.38
CA LEU A 408 -12.33 4.90 -24.12
C LEU A 408 -11.72 3.89 -23.15
N GLY A 409 -12.33 3.76 -21.96
CA GLY A 409 -11.90 2.77 -20.99
C GLY A 409 -12.09 1.34 -21.50
N TYR A 410 -11.21 0.44 -21.06
CA TYR A 410 -11.25 -0.99 -21.38
C TYR A 410 -10.51 -1.83 -20.34
N PHE A 411 -10.69 -3.15 -20.37
CA PHE A 411 -9.84 -4.11 -19.68
C PHE A 411 -9.62 -5.35 -20.52
N GLU A 412 -8.44 -5.96 -20.44
CA GLU A 412 -8.10 -7.24 -21.06
C GLU A 412 -7.55 -8.21 -20.01
N ILE A 413 -7.96 -9.46 -20.09
CA ILE A 413 -7.37 -10.60 -19.39
C ILE A 413 -6.87 -11.55 -20.46
N ILE A 414 -5.57 -11.81 -20.50
CA ILE A 414 -4.94 -12.64 -21.53
C ILE A 414 -4.29 -13.84 -20.84
N CYS A 415 -4.73 -15.05 -21.18
CA CYS A 415 -4.16 -16.28 -20.64
C CYS A 415 -3.17 -16.90 -21.64
N ARG A 416 -1.95 -17.18 -21.15
CA ARG A 416 -0.86 -17.76 -21.93
C ARG A 416 -0.32 -19.04 -21.31
N THR A 417 0.09 -19.96 -22.18
CA THR A 417 0.95 -21.09 -21.86
C THR A 417 2.19 -21.00 -22.74
N GLY A 418 3.33 -20.65 -22.14
CA GLY A 418 4.50 -20.21 -22.91
C GLY A 418 4.19 -18.93 -23.69
N ASP A 419 4.49 -18.93 -25.00
CA ASP A 419 4.24 -17.79 -25.89
C ASP A 419 2.85 -17.82 -26.56
N THR A 420 2.04 -18.86 -26.32
CA THR A 420 0.75 -19.05 -26.97
C THR A 420 -0.38 -18.50 -26.11
N VAL A 421 -1.17 -17.58 -26.67
CA VAL A 421 -2.46 -17.16 -26.09
C VAL A 421 -3.49 -18.24 -26.39
N PHE A 422 -4.18 -18.73 -25.37
CA PHE A 422 -5.19 -19.78 -25.54
C PHE A 422 -6.59 -19.37 -25.09
N ASN A 423 -6.74 -18.35 -24.24
CA ASN A 423 -8.05 -17.86 -23.76
C ASN A 423 -7.90 -16.39 -23.31
N GLY A 424 -8.99 -15.65 -23.23
CA GLY A 424 -8.98 -14.29 -22.72
C GLY A 424 -10.35 -13.62 -22.66
N LEU A 425 -10.41 -12.50 -21.96
CA LEU A 425 -11.61 -11.68 -21.77
C LEU A 425 -11.27 -10.21 -22.05
N HIS A 426 -12.12 -9.50 -22.79
CA HIS A 426 -11.92 -8.08 -23.12
C HIS A 426 -13.22 -7.32 -22.91
N GLY A 427 -13.23 -6.36 -21.98
CA GLY A 427 -14.34 -5.42 -21.77
C GLY A 427 -14.01 -4.03 -22.27
N TYR A 428 -14.96 -3.39 -22.94
CA TYR A 428 -14.80 -2.04 -23.51
C TYR A 428 -16.17 -1.42 -23.81
N TYR A 429 -16.19 -0.14 -24.20
CA TYR A 429 -17.42 0.54 -24.59
C TYR A 429 -17.66 0.49 -26.10
N THR A 430 -18.92 0.30 -26.50
CA THR A 430 -19.36 0.45 -27.90
C THR A 430 -20.51 1.44 -28.00
N TRP A 431 -20.51 2.26 -29.05
CA TRP A 431 -21.61 3.17 -29.36
C TRP A 431 -22.82 2.40 -29.92
N ASP A 432 -24.03 2.82 -29.59
CA ASP A 432 -25.27 2.20 -30.10
C ASP A 432 -25.58 2.52 -31.58
N GLY A 433 -24.79 3.39 -32.20
CA GLY A 433 -24.91 3.77 -33.62
C GLY A 433 -25.90 4.90 -33.88
N SER A 434 -26.57 5.46 -32.86
CA SER A 434 -27.64 6.43 -33.05
C SER A 434 -27.71 7.56 -32.02
N THR A 435 -27.39 7.29 -30.76
CA THR A 435 -27.56 8.26 -29.67
C THR A 435 -26.48 9.33 -29.74
N CYS A 436 -26.91 10.59 -29.82
CA CYS A 436 -26.06 11.77 -29.69
C CYS A 436 -26.89 12.87 -29.03
N PRO A 437 -26.38 13.58 -27.99
CA PRO A 437 -27.10 14.72 -27.42
C PRO A 437 -27.26 15.86 -28.43
N ASP A 438 -28.37 16.60 -28.33
CA ASP A 438 -28.64 17.73 -29.24
C ASP A 438 -27.75 18.95 -28.98
N TYR A 439 -27.27 19.13 -27.73
CA TYR A 439 -26.54 20.32 -27.30
C TYR A 439 -25.29 19.95 -26.49
N ALA A 440 -24.11 20.27 -27.02
CA ALA A 440 -22.82 19.95 -26.39
C ALA A 440 -22.64 20.64 -25.02
N GLU A 441 -23.07 21.90 -24.90
CA GLU A 441 -22.98 22.66 -23.65
C GLU A 441 -23.82 22.02 -22.54
N ALA A 442 -25.05 21.60 -22.84
CA ALA A 442 -25.88 20.88 -21.87
C ALA A 442 -25.26 19.53 -21.45
N ALA A 443 -24.56 18.84 -22.35
CA ALA A 443 -23.82 17.62 -22.03
C ALA A 443 -22.63 17.91 -21.09
N VAL A 444 -21.84 18.95 -21.36
CA VAL A 444 -20.73 19.39 -20.47
C VAL A 444 -21.25 19.74 -19.08
N TYR A 445 -22.31 20.54 -18.99
CA TYR A 445 -22.92 20.93 -17.71
C TYR A 445 -23.47 19.73 -16.94
N ARG A 446 -24.10 18.78 -17.65
CA ARG A 446 -24.63 17.56 -17.02
C ARG A 446 -23.52 16.66 -16.50
N THR A 447 -22.36 16.64 -17.16
CA THR A 447 -21.22 15.80 -16.77
C THR A 447 -20.39 16.44 -15.67
N TYR A 448 -20.05 17.72 -15.80
CA TYR A 448 -19.06 18.39 -14.95
C TYR A 448 -19.63 19.54 -14.11
N GLY A 449 -20.91 19.88 -14.26
CA GLY A 449 -21.49 21.08 -13.65
C GLY A 449 -21.35 22.32 -14.53
N ASP A 450 -20.12 22.67 -14.91
CA ASP A 450 -19.79 23.80 -15.81
C ASP A 450 -18.44 23.60 -16.54
N GLU A 451 -18.10 24.48 -17.48
CA GLU A 451 -16.85 24.40 -18.25
C GLU A 451 -15.57 24.63 -17.42
N THR A 452 -15.65 25.39 -16.33
CA THR A 452 -14.51 25.65 -15.43
C THR A 452 -14.20 24.41 -14.60
N GLN A 453 -15.22 23.75 -14.07
CA GLN A 453 -15.12 22.47 -13.39
C GLN A 453 -14.67 21.36 -14.34
N ALA A 454 -15.13 21.36 -15.59
CA ALA A 454 -14.64 20.43 -16.61
C ALA A 454 -13.11 20.56 -16.80
N MET A 455 -12.60 21.79 -16.94
CA MET A 455 -11.16 22.02 -17.05
C MET A 455 -10.41 21.62 -15.79
N PHE A 456 -10.91 22.00 -14.61
CA PHE A 456 -10.31 21.59 -13.35
C PHE A 456 -10.24 20.07 -13.23
N ALA A 457 -11.34 19.36 -13.52
CA ALA A 457 -11.41 17.91 -13.45
C ALA A 457 -10.44 17.22 -14.43
N ILE A 458 -10.41 17.66 -15.69
CA ILE A 458 -9.53 17.11 -16.73
C ILE A 458 -8.05 17.27 -16.36
N TRP A 459 -7.67 18.43 -15.81
CA TRP A 459 -6.29 18.75 -15.45
C TRP A 459 -5.88 18.30 -14.05
N SER A 460 -6.84 18.00 -13.18
CA SER A 460 -6.56 17.67 -11.78
C SER A 460 -5.91 16.30 -11.66
N ALA A 461 -4.79 16.24 -10.93
CA ALA A 461 -4.15 14.99 -10.52
C ALA A 461 -4.88 14.31 -9.35
N VAL A 462 -5.75 15.04 -8.64
CA VAL A 462 -6.35 14.64 -7.36
C VAL A 462 -7.88 14.53 -7.41
N ASP A 463 -8.50 14.74 -8.58
CA ASP A 463 -9.94 14.62 -8.76
C ASP A 463 -10.42 13.17 -8.56
N ARG A 464 -11.34 12.99 -7.61
CA ARG A 464 -11.91 11.70 -7.20
C ARG A 464 -13.35 11.49 -7.65
N GLU A 465 -13.98 12.47 -8.30
CA GLU A 465 -15.35 12.31 -8.81
C GLU A 465 -15.41 11.28 -9.94
N ARG A 466 -16.59 10.97 -10.51
CA ARG A 466 -16.72 10.02 -11.62
C ARG A 466 -17.70 10.57 -12.65
N TYR A 467 -17.45 10.32 -13.94
CA TYR A 467 -18.10 11.02 -15.06
C TYR A 467 -18.68 10.09 -16.14
N GLU A 468 -18.93 8.82 -15.83
CA GLU A 468 -19.48 7.81 -16.75
C GLU A 468 -20.88 8.15 -17.24
N VAL A 469 -21.58 9.07 -16.56
CA VAL A 469 -22.82 9.65 -17.07
C VAL A 469 -22.65 10.15 -18.50
N ALA A 470 -21.46 10.62 -18.87
CA ALA A 470 -21.14 11.02 -20.23
C ALA A 470 -21.19 9.82 -21.21
N ASN A 471 -20.66 8.64 -20.86
CA ASN A 471 -20.80 7.46 -21.72
C ASN A 471 -22.28 7.15 -21.99
N ILE A 472 -23.10 7.15 -20.93
CA ILE A 472 -24.52 6.79 -21.00
C ILE A 472 -25.31 7.76 -21.89
N ILE A 473 -25.15 9.06 -21.70
CA ILE A 473 -25.93 10.07 -22.46
C ILE A 473 -25.53 10.16 -23.94
N HIS A 474 -24.37 9.62 -24.31
CA HIS A 474 -23.91 9.49 -25.70
C HIS A 474 -24.14 8.09 -26.28
N GLY A 475 -24.85 7.21 -25.57
CA GLY A 475 -25.19 5.86 -26.04
C GLY A 475 -24.00 4.90 -26.12
N PHE A 476 -22.98 5.10 -25.28
CA PHE A 476 -21.89 4.13 -25.13
C PHE A 476 -22.26 3.12 -24.06
N ILE A 477 -22.22 1.84 -24.44
CA ILE A 477 -22.67 0.71 -23.64
C ILE A 477 -21.45 -0.18 -23.35
N PRO A 478 -21.24 -0.60 -22.09
CA PRO A 478 -20.19 -1.56 -21.76
C PRO A 478 -20.52 -2.93 -22.37
N VAL A 479 -19.55 -3.53 -23.05
CA VAL A 479 -19.62 -4.86 -23.64
C VAL A 479 -18.43 -5.71 -23.21
N ILE A 480 -18.57 -7.02 -23.40
CA ILE A 480 -17.56 -8.01 -23.03
C ILE A 480 -17.46 -9.04 -24.13
N ASP A 481 -16.26 -9.21 -24.67
CA ASP A 481 -15.90 -10.22 -25.66
C ASP A 481 -14.90 -11.18 -25.03
N TRP A 482 -14.86 -12.42 -25.52
CA TRP A 482 -13.93 -13.43 -25.00
C TRP A 482 -13.34 -14.27 -26.13
N LEU A 483 -12.08 -14.65 -25.96
CA LEU A 483 -11.41 -15.63 -26.81
C LEU A 483 -11.54 -16.97 -26.11
N ASP A 484 -12.23 -17.95 -26.68
CA ASP A 484 -12.31 -19.27 -26.06
C ASP A 484 -11.04 -20.11 -26.27
N GLU A 485 -10.98 -21.28 -25.61
CA GLU A 485 -9.86 -22.22 -25.66
C GLU A 485 -9.52 -22.73 -27.09
N THR A 486 -10.42 -22.56 -28.05
CA THR A 486 -10.20 -22.93 -29.44
C THR A 486 -9.54 -21.81 -30.26
N GLY A 487 -9.33 -20.64 -29.64
CA GLY A 487 -8.91 -19.42 -30.30
C GLY A 487 -10.04 -18.71 -31.04
N THR A 488 -11.30 -19.05 -30.76
CA THR A 488 -12.45 -18.39 -31.39
C THR A 488 -12.85 -17.15 -30.59
N LEU A 489 -12.92 -16.00 -31.27
CA LEU A 489 -13.41 -14.75 -30.67
C LEU A 489 -14.94 -14.75 -30.65
N ASN A 490 -15.50 -14.61 -29.45
CA ASN A 490 -16.92 -14.57 -29.19
C ASN A 490 -17.33 -13.16 -28.73
N ALA A 491 -18.44 -12.68 -29.28
CA ALA A 491 -18.96 -11.35 -29.01
C ALA A 491 -20.09 -11.39 -27.97
N GLY A 492 -19.96 -10.61 -26.90
CA GLY A 492 -21.06 -10.36 -25.97
C GLY A 492 -22.19 -9.55 -26.61
N ARG A 493 -23.29 -9.37 -25.88
CA ARG A 493 -24.41 -8.52 -26.31
C ARG A 493 -24.20 -7.06 -25.89
N PRO A 494 -24.70 -6.09 -26.68
CA PRO A 494 -25.25 -6.22 -28.04
C PRO A 494 -24.19 -6.63 -29.06
N ALA A 495 -24.56 -7.09 -30.27
CA ALA A 495 -23.60 -7.65 -31.25
C ALA A 495 -22.88 -6.61 -32.14
N PHE A 496 -23.35 -5.36 -32.18
CA PHE A 496 -22.69 -4.29 -32.94
C PHE A 496 -21.43 -3.81 -32.22
N ARG A 497 -20.45 -3.30 -32.98
CA ARG A 497 -19.16 -2.80 -32.47
C ARG A 497 -18.80 -1.48 -33.13
N TYR A 498 -19.51 -0.42 -32.76
CA TYR A 498 -19.18 0.94 -33.19
C TYR A 498 -18.22 1.58 -32.19
N THR A 499 -17.18 2.21 -32.73
CA THR A 499 -16.06 2.82 -32.00
C THR A 499 -16.34 4.29 -31.65
N LEU A 500 -15.48 4.87 -30.82
CA LEU A 500 -15.48 6.33 -30.60
C LEU A 500 -15.28 7.09 -31.92
N GLN A 501 -14.46 6.56 -32.83
CA GLN A 501 -14.25 7.20 -34.13
C GLN A 501 -15.51 7.16 -35.00
N ASP A 502 -16.31 6.09 -34.93
CA ASP A 502 -17.59 6.01 -35.65
C ASP A 502 -18.57 7.06 -35.13
N PHE A 503 -18.61 7.27 -33.80
CA PHE A 503 -19.38 8.36 -33.19
C PHE A 503 -18.94 9.74 -33.69
N VAL A 504 -17.63 10.01 -33.72
CA VAL A 504 -17.07 11.29 -34.19
C VAL A 504 -17.39 11.54 -35.67
N ARG A 505 -17.28 10.50 -36.52
CA ARG A 505 -17.59 10.59 -37.95
C ARG A 505 -19.08 10.84 -38.20
N ALA A 506 -19.95 10.17 -37.44
CA ALA A 506 -21.40 10.34 -37.58
C ALA A 506 -21.92 11.68 -37.03
N ASN A 507 -21.23 12.27 -36.04
CA ASN A 507 -21.68 13.44 -35.30
C ASN A 507 -20.66 14.60 -35.29
N ALA A 508 -20.00 14.86 -36.42
CA ALA A 508 -18.88 15.78 -36.52
C ALA A 508 -19.18 17.20 -35.98
N ASP A 509 -20.37 17.74 -36.29
CA ASP A 509 -20.78 19.08 -35.85
C ASP A 509 -20.94 19.15 -34.32
N TYR A 510 -21.54 18.13 -33.72
CA TYR A 510 -21.67 18.01 -32.27
C TYR A 510 -20.29 17.91 -31.61
N CYS A 511 -19.41 17.06 -32.12
CA CYS A 511 -18.05 16.90 -31.58
C CYS A 511 -17.24 18.20 -31.67
N ALA A 512 -17.40 18.98 -32.75
CA ALA A 512 -16.77 20.29 -32.87
C ALA A 512 -17.30 21.28 -31.81
N GLN A 513 -18.60 21.25 -31.51
CA GLN A 513 -19.18 22.04 -30.43
C GLN A 513 -18.66 21.64 -29.05
N VAL A 514 -18.48 20.33 -28.79
CA VAL A 514 -17.89 19.85 -27.53
C VAL A 514 -16.49 20.46 -27.32
N SER A 515 -15.61 20.38 -28.31
CA SER A 515 -14.28 21.01 -28.21
C SER A 515 -14.38 22.52 -28.00
N ALA A 516 -15.25 23.20 -28.75
CA ALA A 516 -15.41 24.64 -28.63
C ALA A 516 -15.93 25.08 -27.25
N VAL A 517 -16.75 24.27 -26.57
CA VAL A 517 -17.20 24.53 -25.19
C VAL A 517 -16.05 24.34 -24.21
N LEU A 518 -15.31 23.24 -24.31
CA LEU A 518 -14.21 22.95 -23.39
C LEU A 518 -13.05 23.95 -23.54
N GLU A 519 -12.79 24.43 -24.75
CA GLU A 519 -11.72 25.39 -25.05
C GLU A 519 -12.02 26.83 -24.59
N ARG A 520 -13.25 27.14 -24.14
CA ARG A 520 -13.61 28.49 -23.64
C ARG A 520 -12.77 28.92 -22.44
N CYS A 521 -12.27 27.95 -21.67
CA CYS A 521 -11.50 28.17 -20.46
C CYS A 521 -9.97 28.02 -20.68
N GLY A 522 -9.52 27.74 -21.91
CA GLY A 522 -8.12 27.59 -22.27
C GLY A 522 -7.87 26.48 -23.30
N GLU A 523 -6.67 26.43 -23.86
CA GLU A 523 -6.28 25.36 -24.79
C GLU A 523 -6.27 23.99 -24.11
N LEU A 524 -6.76 22.98 -24.83
CA LEU A 524 -6.75 21.59 -24.40
C LEU A 524 -5.74 20.77 -25.23
N PRO A 525 -4.95 19.90 -24.60
CA PRO A 525 -4.04 19.02 -25.31
C PRO A 525 -4.83 18.01 -26.14
N THR A 526 -4.34 17.72 -27.34
CA THR A 526 -4.93 16.71 -28.20
C THR A 526 -4.27 15.34 -28.05
N ASP A 527 -3.06 15.28 -27.48
CA ASP A 527 -2.26 14.06 -27.38
C ASP A 527 -2.99 12.96 -26.57
N PRO A 528 -3.34 11.82 -27.19
CA PRO A 528 -4.06 10.74 -26.52
C PRO A 528 -3.19 9.99 -25.50
N SER A 529 -1.86 10.18 -25.51
CA SER A 529 -0.91 9.55 -24.58
C SER A 529 -0.67 10.34 -23.28
N GLY A 530 -1.27 11.52 -23.16
CA GLY A 530 -1.13 12.45 -22.03
C GLY A 530 -2.14 12.26 -20.90
#